data_AF-A0A6G0HLQ8-F1
#
_entry.id   AF-A0A6G0HLQ8-F1
#
_cell.length_a   1.000
_cell.length_b   1.000
_cell.length_c   1.000
_cell.angle_alpha   90.00
_cell.angle_beta   90.00
_cell.angle_gamma   90.00
#
_symmetry.space_group_name_H-M   'P 1'
#
loop_
_entity.id
_entity.type
_entity.pdbx_description
1 polymer ?
#
loop_
_entity_poly.entity_id
_entity_poly.type
_entity_poly.pdbx_seq_one_letter_code
_entity_poly.pdbx_strand_id
1 'polypeptide(L)'
;MVGTIRKNKPERPPQLLTTKNRPVKSPKFVYTADTSLVSYVPKKGKNVTLMSTLHRDGRICGQEHLKPEIIMDYNTTKGGVDNMDKLVTAYRCKRRTLRWPLVIFFDNLDSSVYNAFVIWMGLNPEWHRGTLQRRRLFLEEVGKAPVRPQIQRREYFPRTPASAAIMKRIQENAGALSTGPTGPPFAEPEVAASSNKKKRCEVCGPKVDRKTQYTCITCAHMQHTQ
;
A
#
# COMPACT_ATOMS: atom_id res chain seq x y z
N MET A 1 21.30 18.95 -15.63
CA MET A 1 20.37 19.56 -14.66
C MET A 1 19.32 20.39 -15.39
N VAL A 2 18.06 20.33 -14.95
CA VAL A 2 16.96 21.21 -15.37
C VAL A 2 16.21 21.65 -14.11
N GLY A 3 15.91 22.93 -13.95
CA GLY A 3 15.24 23.40 -12.74
C GLY A 3 14.80 24.86 -12.79
N THR A 4 13.88 25.23 -11.90
CA THR A 4 13.36 26.61 -11.83
C THR A 4 14.35 27.52 -11.11
N ILE A 5 14.49 28.76 -11.61
CA ILE A 5 15.25 29.79 -10.90
C ILE A 5 14.28 30.74 -10.18
N ARG A 6 14.51 30.94 -8.88
CA ARG A 6 13.75 31.92 -8.08
C ARG A 6 13.94 33.34 -8.62
N LYS A 7 12.94 34.20 -8.42
CA LYS A 7 12.94 35.58 -8.96
C LYS A 7 13.99 36.49 -8.33
N ASN A 8 14.35 36.23 -7.08
CA ASN A 8 15.24 37.04 -6.26
C ASN A 8 16.72 36.65 -6.40
N LYS A 9 17.08 35.84 -7.40
CA LYS A 9 18.46 35.41 -7.61
C LYS A 9 19.27 36.46 -8.38
N PRO A 10 20.38 36.97 -7.83
CA PRO A 10 21.15 38.08 -8.41
C PRO A 10 21.85 37.69 -9.71
N GLU A 11 22.13 36.41 -9.93
CA GLU A 11 22.82 35.89 -11.12
C GLU A 11 21.95 35.95 -12.39
N ARG A 12 20.69 36.38 -12.25
CA ARG A 12 19.76 36.48 -13.38
C ARG A 12 19.96 37.78 -14.15
N PRO A 13 20.14 37.72 -15.47
CA PRO A 13 20.15 38.90 -16.32
C PRO A 13 18.86 39.73 -16.15
N PRO A 14 18.95 41.06 -15.92
CA PRO A 14 17.78 41.95 -15.83
C PRO A 14 16.84 41.85 -17.03
N GLN A 15 17.39 41.54 -18.21
CA GLN A 15 16.67 41.35 -19.48
C GLN A 15 15.63 40.22 -19.40
N LEU A 16 15.82 39.26 -18.49
CA LEU A 16 14.90 38.15 -18.24
C LEU A 16 13.91 38.42 -17.10
N LEU A 17 14.09 39.50 -16.33
CA LEU A 17 13.16 39.93 -15.28
C LEU A 17 12.01 40.77 -15.85
N THR A 18 12.30 41.59 -16.86
CA THR A 18 11.33 42.53 -17.43
C THR A 18 10.20 41.82 -18.15
N THR A 19 8.98 41.96 -17.61
CA THR A 19 7.73 41.47 -18.20
C THR A 19 6.85 42.58 -18.76
N LYS A 20 7.15 43.85 -18.43
CA LYS A 20 6.45 45.01 -18.98
C LYS A 20 6.59 44.98 -20.51
N ASN A 21 5.47 45.15 -21.21
CA ASN A 21 5.36 45.14 -22.68
C ASN A 21 5.80 43.84 -23.38
N ARG A 22 5.94 42.73 -22.64
CA ARG A 22 6.30 41.45 -23.23
C ARG A 22 5.06 40.70 -23.72
N PRO A 23 5.01 40.24 -24.98
CA PRO A 23 3.88 39.47 -25.49
C PRO A 23 3.74 38.13 -24.75
N VAL A 24 2.48 37.69 -24.61
CA VAL A 24 2.15 36.38 -24.04
C VAL A 24 2.65 35.28 -24.99
N LYS A 25 3.06 34.13 -24.44
CA LYS A 25 3.68 33.01 -25.18
C LYS A 25 5.02 33.35 -25.84
N SER A 26 5.72 34.38 -25.37
CA SER A 26 7.07 34.69 -25.86
C SER A 26 8.14 34.05 -24.98
N PRO A 27 9.10 33.29 -25.55
CA PRO A 27 10.31 32.88 -24.85
C PRO A 27 11.47 33.85 -25.08
N LYS A 28 12.42 33.88 -24.14
CA LYS A 28 13.71 34.59 -24.24
C LYS A 28 14.76 33.66 -23.67
N PHE A 29 15.82 33.46 -24.43
CA PHE A 29 16.93 32.59 -24.05
C PHE A 29 18.18 33.42 -23.80
N VAL A 30 18.95 33.01 -22.80
CA VAL A 30 20.31 33.48 -22.54
C VAL A 30 21.17 32.25 -22.39
N TYR A 31 22.37 32.30 -22.96
CA TYR A 31 23.30 31.20 -22.99
C TYR A 31 24.60 31.60 -22.32
N THR A 32 25.16 30.65 -21.58
CA THR A 32 26.54 30.63 -21.13
C THR A 32 27.24 29.47 -21.85
N ALA A 33 28.54 29.29 -21.64
CA ALA A 33 29.31 28.18 -22.22
C ALA A 33 28.72 26.78 -21.91
N ASP A 34 28.10 26.61 -20.73
CA ASP A 34 27.66 25.32 -20.19
C ASP A 34 26.15 25.24 -19.91
N THR A 35 25.44 26.37 -19.93
CA THR A 35 24.08 26.50 -19.43
C THR A 35 23.21 27.38 -20.32
N SER A 36 21.92 27.04 -20.36
CA SER A 36 20.87 27.82 -21.00
C SER A 36 19.84 28.25 -19.98
N LEU A 37 19.47 29.51 -20.02
CA LEU A 37 18.44 30.10 -19.19
C LEU A 37 17.29 30.54 -20.08
N VAL A 38 16.08 30.08 -19.76
CA VAL A 38 14.87 30.48 -20.46
C VAL A 38 13.95 31.27 -19.54
N SER A 39 13.44 32.38 -20.06
CA SER A 39 12.32 33.11 -19.49
C SER A 39 11.15 32.99 -20.44
N TYR A 40 9.97 32.63 -19.93
CA TYR A 40 8.76 32.44 -20.72
C TYR A 40 7.56 33.10 -20.04
N VAL A 41 6.75 33.83 -20.81
CA VAL A 41 5.56 34.54 -20.30
C VAL A 41 4.29 33.78 -20.68
N PRO A 42 3.80 32.85 -19.85
CA PRO A 42 2.59 32.09 -20.16
C PRO A 42 1.32 32.96 -20.13
N LYS A 43 1.29 34.00 -19.30
CA LYS A 43 0.16 34.91 -19.08
C LYS A 43 0.68 36.31 -18.76
N LYS A 44 -0.11 37.36 -19.02
CA LYS A 44 0.26 38.76 -18.71
C LYS A 44 0.69 38.89 -17.25
N GLY A 45 1.85 39.50 -17.01
CA GLY A 45 2.41 39.71 -15.66
C GLY A 45 3.02 38.46 -14.99
N LYS A 46 3.01 37.28 -15.62
CA LYS A 46 3.63 36.06 -15.10
C LYS A 46 4.83 35.67 -15.95
N ASN A 47 5.93 35.33 -15.31
CA ASN A 47 7.17 34.90 -15.94
C ASN A 47 7.66 33.63 -15.27
N VAL A 48 7.94 32.60 -16.07
CA VAL A 48 8.53 31.34 -15.66
C VAL A 48 9.98 31.36 -16.12
N THR A 49 10.89 31.12 -15.18
CA THR A 49 12.33 31.09 -15.45
C THR A 49 12.90 29.72 -15.13
N LEU A 50 13.56 29.09 -16.08
CA LEU A 50 14.18 27.77 -15.93
C LEU A 50 15.62 27.79 -16.45
N MET A 51 16.49 27.07 -15.76
CA MET A 51 17.85 26.80 -16.18
C MET A 51 17.94 25.37 -16.68
N SER A 52 18.78 25.14 -17.68
CA SER A 52 19.18 23.81 -18.09
C SER A 52 20.65 23.77 -18.48
N THR A 53 21.34 22.69 -18.11
CA THR A 53 22.66 22.34 -18.65
C THR A 53 22.57 21.36 -19.84
N LEU A 54 21.35 20.91 -20.18
CA LEU A 54 21.08 19.88 -21.19
C LEU A 54 20.72 20.50 -22.55
N HIS A 55 19.88 21.53 -22.54
CA HIS A 55 19.38 22.18 -23.75
C HIS A 55 20.29 23.34 -24.12
N ARG A 56 20.70 23.49 -25.38
CA ARG A 56 21.69 24.51 -25.82
C ARG A 56 21.31 25.31 -27.06
N ASP A 57 20.22 24.94 -27.72
CA ASP A 57 19.87 25.43 -29.05
C ASP A 57 18.54 26.20 -29.09
N GLY A 58 17.96 26.48 -27.91
CA GLY A 58 16.79 27.37 -27.81
C GLY A 58 15.53 26.84 -28.47
N ARG A 59 15.43 25.52 -28.64
CA ARG A 59 14.29 24.90 -29.31
C ARG A 59 12.97 25.27 -28.64
N ILE A 60 12.03 25.62 -29.49
CA ILE A 60 10.65 25.91 -29.13
C ILE A 60 9.81 24.80 -29.76
N CYS A 61 8.97 24.15 -28.95
CA CYS A 61 8.02 23.18 -29.46
C CYS A 61 6.95 23.91 -30.28
N GLY A 62 6.75 23.48 -31.54
CA GLY A 62 5.82 24.08 -32.52
C GLY A 62 4.33 23.95 -32.19
N GLN A 63 3.97 23.56 -30.95
CA GLN A 63 2.58 23.53 -30.49
C GLN A 63 2.00 24.94 -30.28
N GLU A 64 0.68 25.06 -30.16
CA GLU A 64 -0.14 26.29 -29.99
C GLU A 64 0.34 27.32 -28.94
N HIS A 65 1.27 26.92 -28.07
CA HIS A 65 1.73 27.71 -26.94
C HIS A 65 3.18 28.18 -27.07
N LEU A 66 3.90 27.80 -28.14
CA LEU A 66 5.31 28.19 -28.35
C LEU A 66 6.16 27.97 -27.09
N LYS A 67 5.95 26.82 -26.43
CA LYS A 67 6.64 26.47 -25.19
C LYS A 67 8.06 26.00 -25.52
N PRO A 68 9.10 26.59 -24.90
CA PRO A 68 10.45 26.04 -24.90
C PRO A 68 10.50 24.56 -24.54
N GLU A 69 11.35 23.80 -25.21
CA GLU A 69 11.58 22.37 -24.90
C GLU A 69 12.01 22.18 -23.44
N ILE A 70 12.86 23.06 -22.91
CA ILE A 70 13.26 23.09 -21.49
C ILE A 70 12.05 23.06 -20.54
N ILE A 71 10.97 23.78 -20.87
CA ILE A 71 9.75 23.82 -20.05
C ILE A 71 8.99 22.49 -20.16
N MET A 72 8.96 21.89 -21.34
CA MET A 72 8.28 20.62 -21.57
C MET A 72 8.98 19.51 -20.78
N ASP A 73 10.30 19.39 -20.92
CA ASP A 73 11.12 18.41 -20.20
C ASP A 73 11.03 18.58 -18.69
N TYR A 74 11.09 19.82 -18.20
CA TYR A 74 10.86 20.11 -16.79
C TYR A 74 9.48 19.64 -16.33
N ASN A 75 8.42 19.91 -17.09
CA ASN A 75 7.06 19.53 -16.70
C ASN A 75 6.84 18.01 -16.70
N THR A 76 7.46 17.28 -17.61
CA THR A 76 7.43 15.81 -17.67
C THR A 76 8.10 15.18 -16.44
N THR A 77 9.18 15.79 -15.94
CA THR A 77 10.02 15.19 -14.90
C THR A 77 9.77 15.71 -13.48
N LYS A 78 9.32 16.97 -13.32
CA LYS A 78 9.14 17.62 -12.00
C LYS A 78 8.20 16.90 -11.04
N GLY A 79 7.30 16.05 -11.55
CA GLY A 79 6.27 15.38 -10.76
C GLY A 79 6.72 14.12 -10.06
N GLY A 80 7.93 13.60 -10.31
CA GLY A 80 8.36 12.30 -9.79
C GLY A 80 8.23 12.15 -8.28
N VAL A 81 8.81 13.11 -7.52
CA VAL A 81 8.79 13.10 -6.05
C VAL A 81 7.38 13.38 -5.51
N ASP A 82 6.68 14.38 -6.04
CA ASP A 82 5.31 14.72 -5.61
C ASP A 82 4.32 13.56 -5.84
N ASN A 83 4.48 12.84 -6.96
CA ASN A 83 3.67 11.66 -7.26
C ASN A 83 3.95 10.53 -6.28
N MET A 84 5.23 10.28 -5.95
CA MET A 84 5.60 9.31 -4.92
C MET A 84 5.02 9.69 -3.56
N ASP A 85 5.15 10.95 -3.12
CA ASP A 85 4.60 11.41 -1.84
C ASP A 85 3.07 11.28 -1.79
N LYS A 86 2.37 11.64 -2.87
CA LYS A 86 0.92 11.44 -3.01
C LYS A 86 0.55 9.97 -2.88
N LEU A 87 1.30 9.09 -3.54
CA LEU A 87 1.06 7.66 -3.52
C LEU A 87 1.30 7.08 -2.11
N VAL A 88 2.45 7.39 -1.51
CA VAL A 88 2.77 6.96 -0.13
C VAL A 88 1.71 7.44 0.86
N THR A 89 1.29 8.70 0.76
CA THR A 89 0.27 9.30 1.64
C THR A 89 -1.04 8.52 1.65
N ALA A 90 -1.45 7.93 0.53
CA ALA A 90 -2.69 7.16 0.44
C ALA A 90 -2.72 5.88 1.30
N TYR A 91 -1.55 5.30 1.61
CA TYR A 91 -1.42 4.09 2.41
C TYR A 91 -0.33 4.24 3.49
N ARG A 92 -0.34 5.37 4.23
CA ARG A 92 0.63 5.62 5.30
C ARG A 92 0.40 4.72 6.52
N CYS A 93 1.49 4.19 7.06
CA CYS A 93 1.49 3.46 8.34
C CYS A 93 1.78 4.37 9.55
N LYS A 94 2.03 5.66 9.30
CA LYS A 94 2.30 6.67 10.34
C LYS A 94 1.21 6.73 11.41
N ARG A 95 1.63 6.70 12.67
CA ARG A 95 0.77 6.88 13.85
C ARG A 95 1.13 8.15 14.60
N ARG A 96 0.15 8.73 15.30
CA ARG A 96 0.41 9.83 16.24
C ARG A 96 1.40 9.34 17.30
N THR A 97 2.50 10.06 17.46
CA THR A 97 3.58 9.73 18.40
C THR A 97 4.21 11.01 18.92
N LEU A 98 4.71 10.97 20.15
CA LEU A 98 5.52 12.04 20.75
C LEU A 98 7.04 11.79 20.58
N ARG A 99 7.42 10.69 19.91
CA ARG A 99 8.81 10.28 19.69
C ARG A 99 9.19 10.51 18.23
N TRP A 100 10.01 11.52 17.95
CA TRP A 100 10.44 11.86 16.58
C TRP A 100 11.16 10.71 15.84
N PRO A 101 11.93 9.80 16.48
CA PRO A 101 12.57 8.71 15.73
C PRO A 101 11.56 7.76 15.10
N LEU A 102 10.39 7.58 15.74
CA LEU A 102 9.31 6.77 15.16
C LEU A 102 8.71 7.42 13.92
N VAL A 103 8.72 8.75 13.82
CA VAL A 103 8.26 9.45 12.61
C VAL A 103 9.14 9.05 11.43
N ILE A 104 10.46 9.09 11.60
CA ILE A 104 11.43 8.68 10.58
C ILE A 104 11.28 7.19 10.26
N PHE A 105 11.08 6.34 11.28
CA PHE A 105 10.86 4.92 11.06
C PHE A 105 9.64 4.65 10.16
N PHE A 106 8.48 5.30 10.44
CA PHE A 106 7.29 5.13 9.62
C PHE A 106 7.50 5.67 8.20
N ASP A 107 8.13 6.84 8.04
CA ASP A 107 8.37 7.43 6.73
C ASP A 107 9.33 6.54 5.89
N ASN A 108 10.33 5.91 6.52
CA ASN A 108 11.21 4.91 5.87
C ASN A 108 10.46 3.63 5.51
N LEU A 109 9.61 3.12 6.40
CA LEU A 109 8.81 1.92 6.14
C LEU A 109 7.91 2.12 4.93
N ASP A 110 7.16 3.22 4.89
CA ASP A 110 6.23 3.54 3.80
C ASP A 110 6.98 3.71 2.46
N SER A 111 8.15 4.36 2.47
CA SER A 111 9.01 4.53 1.28
C SER A 111 9.60 3.20 0.80
N SER A 112 10.06 2.35 1.72
CA SER A 112 10.67 1.05 1.41
C SER A 112 9.66 0.10 0.77
N VAL A 113 8.44 0.06 1.31
CA VAL A 113 7.38 -0.80 0.76
C VAL A 113 6.93 -0.33 -0.62
N TYR A 114 6.86 0.99 -0.85
CA TYR A 114 6.59 1.52 -2.19
C TYR A 114 7.69 1.15 -3.19
N ASN A 115 8.96 1.27 -2.82
CA ASN A 115 10.08 0.86 -3.67
C ASN A 115 10.03 -0.64 -3.98
N ALA A 116 9.74 -1.47 -2.98
CA ALA A 116 9.54 -2.91 -3.17
C ALA A 116 8.38 -3.21 -4.14
N PHE A 117 7.28 -2.46 -4.06
CA PHE A 117 6.17 -2.56 -5.01
C PHE A 117 6.61 -2.24 -6.45
N VAL A 118 7.38 -1.16 -6.65
CA VAL A 118 7.89 -0.77 -7.98
C VAL A 118 8.77 -1.87 -8.56
N ILE A 119 9.69 -2.42 -7.76
CA ILE A 119 10.56 -3.53 -8.18
C ILE A 119 9.72 -4.77 -8.52
N TRP A 120 8.77 -5.14 -7.65
CA TRP A 120 7.89 -6.30 -7.87
C TRP A 120 7.11 -6.19 -9.18
N MET A 121 6.56 -5.02 -9.46
CA MET A 121 5.82 -4.73 -10.69
C MET A 121 6.69 -4.76 -11.93
N GLY A 122 7.96 -4.35 -11.82
CA GLY A 122 8.93 -4.43 -12.90
C GLY A 122 9.34 -5.87 -13.23
N LEU A 123 9.47 -6.72 -12.21
CA LEU A 123 9.82 -8.13 -12.36
C LEU A 123 8.61 -9.00 -12.75
N ASN A 124 7.41 -8.64 -12.31
CA ASN A 124 6.19 -9.43 -12.47
C ASN A 124 5.07 -8.59 -13.12
N PRO A 125 5.20 -8.19 -14.40
CA PRO A 125 4.23 -7.33 -15.07
C PRO A 125 2.82 -7.97 -15.15
N GLU A 126 2.76 -9.30 -15.22
CA GLU A 126 1.51 -10.09 -15.29
C GLU A 126 0.77 -10.20 -13.95
N TRP A 127 1.45 -9.96 -12.83
CA TRP A 127 0.89 -10.18 -11.50
C TRP A 127 -0.33 -9.29 -11.26
N HIS A 128 -1.53 -9.88 -11.19
CA HIS A 128 -2.79 -9.12 -11.12
C HIS A 128 -2.97 -8.13 -12.29
N ARG A 129 -2.65 -8.54 -13.53
CA ARG A 129 -3.00 -7.78 -14.73
C ARG A 129 -4.51 -7.51 -14.79
N GLY A 130 -4.91 -6.30 -15.20
CA GLY A 130 -6.31 -5.91 -15.38
C GLY A 130 -7.01 -5.34 -14.14
N THR A 131 -6.42 -5.43 -12.95
CA THR A 131 -6.96 -4.77 -11.74
C THR A 131 -6.30 -3.42 -11.49
N LEU A 132 -7.11 -2.44 -11.11
CA LEU A 132 -6.67 -1.10 -10.73
C LEU A 132 -6.08 -1.05 -9.31
N GLN A 133 -6.19 -2.13 -8.52
CA GLN A 133 -5.87 -2.15 -7.10
C GLN A 133 -4.60 -2.95 -6.75
N ARG A 134 -3.71 -3.19 -7.72
CA ARG A 134 -2.48 -3.99 -7.56
C ARG A 134 -1.66 -3.57 -6.33
N ARG A 135 -1.51 -2.27 -6.10
CA ARG A 135 -0.79 -1.75 -4.93
C ARG A 135 -1.45 -2.12 -3.60
N ARG A 136 -2.78 -2.06 -3.50
CA ARG A 136 -3.51 -2.44 -2.27
C ARG A 136 -3.29 -3.92 -1.96
N LEU A 137 -3.40 -4.76 -2.97
CA LEU A 137 -3.18 -6.21 -2.86
C LEU A 137 -1.74 -6.50 -2.43
N PHE A 138 -0.76 -5.80 -3.01
CA PHE A 138 0.64 -5.96 -2.66
C PHE A 138 0.90 -5.62 -1.19
N LEU A 139 0.36 -4.49 -0.73
CA LEU A 139 0.47 -4.08 0.68
C LEU A 139 -0.19 -5.08 1.63
N GLU A 140 -1.32 -5.66 1.24
CA GLU A 140 -2.01 -6.68 2.01
C GLU A 140 -1.18 -7.97 2.14
N GLU A 141 -0.58 -8.43 1.04
CA GLU A 141 0.31 -9.59 1.05
C GLU A 141 1.58 -9.35 1.86
N VAL A 142 2.25 -8.21 1.64
CA VAL A 142 3.45 -7.81 2.39
C VAL A 142 3.16 -7.65 3.87
N GLY A 143 1.99 -7.11 4.25
CA GLY A 143 1.60 -6.97 5.66
C GLY A 143 1.32 -8.32 6.32
N LYS A 144 0.75 -9.28 5.59
CA LYS A 144 0.45 -10.63 6.11
C LYS A 144 1.69 -11.53 6.17
N ALA A 145 2.60 -11.41 5.21
CA ALA A 145 3.76 -12.30 5.07
C ALA A 145 4.61 -12.45 6.34
N PRO A 146 5.06 -11.37 7.03
CA PRO A 146 5.88 -11.51 8.24
C PRO A 146 5.05 -11.93 9.47
N VAL A 147 3.76 -11.62 9.50
CA VAL A 147 2.88 -11.89 10.64
C VAL A 147 2.40 -13.34 10.67
N ARG A 148 2.13 -13.95 9.51
CA ARG A 148 1.67 -15.34 9.39
C ARG A 148 2.52 -16.36 10.16
N PRO A 149 3.85 -16.44 9.99
CA PRO A 149 4.67 -17.42 10.72
C PRO A 149 4.68 -17.15 12.23
N GLN A 150 4.53 -15.89 12.66
CA GLN A 150 4.42 -15.54 14.08
C GLN A 150 3.09 -16.01 14.68
N ILE A 151 1.99 -15.92 13.94
CA ILE A 151 0.69 -16.46 14.36
C ILE A 151 0.73 -17.99 14.42
N GLN A 152 1.38 -18.63 13.44
CA GLN A 152 1.49 -20.09 13.39
C GLN A 152 2.22 -20.67 14.59
N ARG A 153 3.31 -20.03 15.05
CA ARG A 153 4.10 -20.45 16.21
C ARG A 153 3.48 -20.10 17.56
N ARG A 154 2.36 -19.38 17.58
CA ARG A 154 1.78 -18.86 18.82
C ARG A 154 0.96 -19.93 19.53
N GLU A 155 1.43 -20.37 20.68
CA GLU A 155 0.74 -21.35 21.52
C GLU A 155 -0.47 -20.74 22.26
N TYR A 156 -0.35 -19.49 22.72
CA TYR A 156 -1.38 -18.86 23.53
C TYR A 156 -2.37 -18.04 22.69
N PHE A 157 -3.62 -18.49 22.70
CA PHE A 157 -4.72 -17.81 22.04
C PHE A 157 -5.15 -16.52 22.77
N PRO A 158 -5.58 -15.50 22.01
CA PRO A 158 -6.23 -14.32 22.55
C PRO A 158 -7.48 -14.70 23.36
N ARG A 159 -7.77 -13.92 24.39
CA ARG A 159 -8.96 -14.13 25.25
C ARG A 159 -10.28 -13.92 24.51
N THR A 160 -10.27 -13.15 23.43
CA THR A 160 -11.47 -12.85 22.63
C THR A 160 -11.77 -14.00 21.67
N PRO A 161 -13.01 -14.56 21.68
CA PRO A 161 -13.37 -15.67 20.81
C PRO A 161 -13.14 -15.39 19.32
N ALA A 162 -13.40 -14.16 18.86
CA ALA A 162 -13.20 -13.76 17.47
C ALA A 162 -11.72 -13.82 17.04
N SER A 163 -10.81 -13.31 17.88
CA SER A 163 -9.37 -13.34 17.57
C SER A 163 -8.78 -14.74 17.71
N ALA A 164 -9.28 -15.53 18.67
CA ALA A 164 -8.93 -16.94 18.81
C ALA A 164 -9.36 -17.74 17.57
N ALA A 165 -10.57 -17.51 17.05
CA ALA A 165 -11.05 -18.14 15.82
C ALA A 165 -10.19 -17.79 14.59
N ILE A 166 -9.76 -16.52 14.46
CA ILE A 166 -8.85 -16.12 13.37
C ILE A 166 -7.51 -16.87 13.47
N MET A 167 -6.94 -16.96 14.67
CA MET A 167 -5.68 -17.68 14.86
C MET A 167 -5.80 -19.18 14.56
N LYS A 168 -6.88 -19.83 15.02
CA LYS A 168 -7.15 -21.24 14.73
C LYS A 168 -7.20 -21.49 13.22
N ARG A 169 -7.98 -20.70 12.48
CA ARG A 169 -8.07 -20.79 11.01
C ARG A 169 -6.71 -20.65 10.32
N ILE A 170 -5.86 -19.73 10.79
CA ILE A 170 -4.52 -19.52 10.22
C ILE A 170 -3.59 -20.72 10.51
N GLN A 171 -3.69 -21.31 11.70
CA GLN A 171 -2.90 -22.49 12.09
C GLN A 171 -3.39 -23.77 11.38
N GLU A 172 -4.70 -23.97 11.26
CA GLU A 172 -5.32 -25.07 10.52
C GLU A 172 -4.93 -25.04 9.03
N ASN A 173 -5.02 -23.87 8.39
CA ASN A 173 -4.61 -23.71 6.99
C ASN A 173 -3.11 -23.98 6.80
N ALA A 174 -2.27 -23.68 7.80
CA ALA A 174 -0.84 -24.00 7.74
C ALA A 174 -0.59 -25.52 7.83
N GLY A 175 -1.36 -26.22 8.66
CA GLY A 175 -1.34 -27.68 8.75
C GLY A 175 -1.76 -28.33 7.43
N ALA A 176 -2.82 -27.83 6.78
CA ALA A 176 -3.32 -28.35 5.51
C ALA A 176 -2.32 -28.19 4.34
N LEU A 177 -1.52 -27.12 4.32
CA LEU A 177 -0.42 -26.94 3.35
C LEU A 177 0.80 -27.82 3.65
N SER A 178 0.92 -28.34 4.88
CA SER A 178 2.01 -29.22 5.31
C SER A 178 1.70 -30.71 5.09
N THR A 179 0.42 -31.06 4.93
CA THR A 179 -0.03 -32.42 4.60
C THR A 179 -0.42 -32.50 3.12
N GLY A 180 0.47 -33.06 2.29
CA GLY A 180 0.05 -33.68 1.03
C GLY A 180 -1.02 -34.76 1.28
N PRO A 181 -1.81 -35.14 0.26
CA PRO A 181 -3.06 -35.85 0.44
C PRO A 181 -2.83 -37.28 0.93
N THR A 182 -3.04 -37.51 2.22
CA THR A 182 -3.23 -38.86 2.75
C THR A 182 -4.13 -38.79 3.98
N GLY A 183 -5.39 -39.19 3.81
CA GLY A 183 -6.33 -39.37 4.92
C GLY A 183 -7.78 -39.02 4.56
N PRO A 184 -8.75 -39.95 4.68
CA PRO A 184 -10.16 -39.66 4.45
C PRO A 184 -10.75 -38.70 5.49
N PRO A 185 -11.93 -38.09 5.22
CA PRO A 185 -12.51 -37.03 6.02
C PRO A 185 -12.89 -37.49 7.43
N PHE A 186 -12.75 -36.56 8.37
CA PHE A 186 -13.28 -36.55 9.73
C PHE A 186 -14.53 -37.42 9.93
N ALA A 187 -14.44 -38.40 10.82
CA ALA A 187 -15.61 -39.02 11.43
C ALA A 187 -16.27 -38.01 12.40
N GLU A 188 -17.56 -37.76 12.20
CA GLU A 188 -18.43 -37.12 13.20
C GLU A 188 -18.42 -37.95 14.49
N PRO A 189 -18.60 -37.34 15.68
CA PRO A 189 -18.67 -38.10 16.92
C PRO A 189 -19.92 -39.00 16.90
N GLU A 190 -19.73 -40.27 16.56
CA GLU A 190 -20.74 -41.31 16.72
C GLU A 190 -21.18 -41.35 18.18
N VAL A 191 -22.48 -41.40 18.42
CA VAL A 191 -23.05 -41.54 19.76
C VAL A 191 -23.55 -42.97 19.89
N ALA A 192 -22.90 -43.76 20.75
CA ALA A 192 -23.32 -45.14 20.98
C ALA A 192 -24.70 -45.17 21.65
N ALA A 193 -25.66 -45.83 21.03
CA ALA A 193 -26.96 -46.09 21.64
C ALA A 193 -26.76 -47.07 22.81
N SER A 194 -27.06 -46.64 24.04
CA SER A 194 -26.95 -47.51 25.20
C SER A 194 -28.15 -47.36 26.13
N SER A 195 -28.92 -48.45 26.19
CA SER A 195 -30.07 -48.76 27.05
C SER A 195 -31.46 -48.27 26.61
N ASN A 196 -32.47 -49.16 26.77
CA ASN A 196 -33.90 -48.90 26.51
C ASN A 196 -34.55 -47.95 27.54
N LYS A 197 -33.78 -47.32 28.45
CA LYS A 197 -34.30 -46.46 29.52
C LYS A 197 -33.82 -45.02 29.33
N LYS A 198 -34.76 -44.11 29.08
CA LYS A 198 -34.47 -42.67 28.95
C LYS A 198 -34.21 -42.06 30.33
N LYS A 199 -33.05 -41.39 30.51
CA LYS A 199 -32.76 -40.61 31.73
C LYS A 199 -32.60 -39.12 31.40
N ARG A 200 -32.52 -38.27 32.42
CA ARG A 200 -32.35 -36.82 32.26
C ARG A 200 -30.98 -36.52 31.65
N CYS A 201 -30.97 -35.65 30.64
CA CYS A 201 -29.75 -35.10 30.05
C CYS A 201 -29.02 -34.24 31.10
N GLU A 202 -27.75 -34.55 31.34
CA GLU A 202 -26.93 -33.89 32.37
C GLU A 202 -26.46 -32.49 31.94
N VAL A 203 -26.46 -32.21 30.65
CA VAL A 203 -26.14 -30.89 30.08
C VAL A 203 -27.34 -29.95 30.11
N CYS A 204 -28.55 -30.50 30.04
CA CYS A 204 -29.76 -29.68 30.15
C CYS A 204 -30.02 -29.40 31.63
N GLY A 205 -30.15 -28.13 32.00
CA GLY A 205 -30.47 -27.75 33.37
C GLY A 205 -31.73 -28.45 33.90
N PRO A 206 -31.85 -28.70 35.23
CA PRO A 206 -32.94 -29.49 35.81
C PRO A 206 -34.34 -29.01 35.46
N LYS A 207 -34.50 -27.71 35.17
CA LYS A 207 -35.77 -27.06 34.81
C LYS A 207 -36.32 -27.49 33.44
N VAL A 208 -35.46 -27.97 32.53
CA VAL A 208 -35.85 -28.38 31.17
C VAL A 208 -36.29 -29.84 31.13
N ASP A 209 -35.88 -30.66 32.11
CA ASP A 209 -36.12 -32.11 32.25
C ASP A 209 -36.05 -32.94 30.95
N ARG A 210 -35.16 -32.55 30.03
CA ARG A 210 -35.01 -33.23 28.73
C ARG A 210 -34.48 -34.64 28.94
N LYS A 211 -35.20 -35.66 28.47
CA LYS A 211 -34.78 -37.06 28.55
C LYS A 211 -33.98 -37.48 27.31
N THR A 212 -32.89 -38.22 27.50
CA THR A 212 -32.05 -38.78 26.45
C THR A 212 -31.76 -40.27 26.73
N GLN A 213 -31.50 -41.02 25.66
CA GLN A 213 -31.01 -42.40 25.71
C GLN A 213 -29.55 -42.51 25.23
N TYR A 214 -28.95 -41.36 24.93
CA TYR A 214 -27.63 -41.27 24.33
C TYR A 214 -26.60 -40.91 25.40
N THR A 215 -25.44 -41.53 25.30
CA THR A 215 -24.34 -41.37 26.26
C THR A 215 -23.08 -40.96 25.50
N CYS A 216 -22.38 -39.93 25.99
CA CYS A 216 -21.12 -39.50 25.40
C CYS A 216 -20.08 -40.62 25.53
N ILE A 217 -19.44 -41.00 24.41
CA ILE A 217 -18.46 -42.09 24.41
C ILE A 217 -17.22 -41.74 25.22
N THR A 218 -16.86 -40.45 25.28
CA THR A 218 -15.62 -39.98 25.94
C THR A 218 -15.75 -39.84 27.45
N CYS A 219 -16.91 -39.38 27.93
CA CYS A 219 -17.11 -39.05 29.35
C CYS A 219 -18.26 -39.80 30.03
N ALA A 220 -18.93 -40.70 29.31
CA ALA A 220 -20.05 -41.51 29.81
C ALA A 220 -21.26 -40.74 30.38
N HIS A 221 -21.32 -39.41 30.19
CA HIS A 221 -22.46 -38.58 30.60
C HIS A 221 -23.63 -38.67 29.62
N MET A 222 -24.85 -38.61 30.13
CA MET A 222 -26.05 -38.64 29.28
C MET A 222 -26.31 -37.27 28.64
N GLN A 223 -26.21 -37.21 27.31
CA GLN A 223 -26.36 -35.98 26.52
C GLN A 223 -27.28 -36.23 25.32
N HIS A 224 -27.80 -35.19 24.70
CA HIS A 224 -28.59 -35.31 23.46
C HIS A 224 -27.75 -34.78 22.30
N THR A 225 -27.95 -35.32 21.10
CA THR A 225 -27.36 -34.78 19.87
C THR A 225 -27.90 -33.36 19.63
N GLN A 226 -27.01 -32.39 19.40
CA GLN A 226 -27.38 -31.04 18.97
C GLN A 226 -27.81 -31.03 17.51
#